data_AF-A0A948E8U8-F1
#
_entry.id   AF-A0A948E8U8-F1
#
_cell.length_a   1.000
_cell.length_b   1.000
_cell.length_c   1.000
_cell.angle_alpha   90.00
_cell.angle_beta   90.00
_cell.angle_gamma   90.00
#
_symmetry.space_group_name_H-M   'P 1'
#
loop_
_entity.id
_entity.type
_entity.pdbx_description
1 polymer ?
#
loop_
_entity_poly.entity_id
_entity_poly.type
_entity_poly.pdbx_seq_one_letter_code
_entity_poly.pdbx_strand_id
1 'polypeptide(L)'
;MDSPKIDPELLINMEQLLETINTGVAVYDVINDGSSGDDYIVVYFNRMALEHEARTMEEISGKSLKDLRPSINEYGLIPIFQK
;
A
#
# COMPACT_ATOMS: atom_id res chain seq x y z
N MET A 1 -23.15 -5.89 13.26
CA MET A 1 -23.33 -5.19 11.98
C MET A 1 -22.68 -6.07 10.94
N ASP A 2 -23.44 -6.56 9.95
CA ASP A 2 -22.83 -7.26 8.83
C ASP A 2 -21.98 -6.28 8.04
N SER A 3 -20.75 -6.69 7.72
CA SER A 3 -19.87 -5.94 6.84
C SER A 3 -20.58 -5.69 5.50
N PRO A 4 -20.45 -4.48 4.90
CA PRO A 4 -21.04 -4.24 3.59
C PRO A 4 -20.51 -5.25 2.58
N LYS A 5 -21.42 -5.95 1.90
CA LYS A 5 -21.06 -6.84 0.79
C LYS A 5 -20.66 -5.96 -0.38
N ILE A 6 -19.37 -5.92 -0.69
CA ILE A 6 -18.86 -5.23 -1.88
C ILE A 6 -19.36 -5.99 -3.12
N ASP A 7 -19.81 -5.24 -4.11
CA ASP A 7 -20.20 -5.78 -5.41
C ASP A 7 -18.97 -6.41 -6.11
N PRO A 8 -19.01 -7.71 -6.45
CA PRO A 8 -17.91 -8.37 -7.15
C PRO A 8 -17.49 -7.70 -8.46
N GLU A 9 -18.41 -7.08 -9.22
CA GLU A 9 -18.05 -6.38 -10.45
C GLU A 9 -17.24 -5.11 -10.18
N LEU A 10 -17.55 -4.41 -9.08
CA LEU A 10 -16.78 -3.25 -8.66
C LEU A 10 -15.33 -3.63 -8.31
N LEU A 11 -15.13 -4.78 -7.67
CA LEU A 11 -13.80 -5.28 -7.32
C LEU A 11 -12.98 -5.58 -8.57
N ILE A 12 -13.56 -6.30 -9.55
CA ILE A 12 -12.91 -6.63 -10.82
C ILE A 12 -12.51 -5.36 -11.58
N ASN A 13 -13.40 -4.36 -11.63
CA ASN A 13 -13.13 -3.10 -12.33
C ASN A 13 -11.98 -2.31 -11.67
N MET A 14 -11.88 -2.35 -10.34
CA MET A 14 -10.80 -1.68 -9.61
C MET A 14 -9.46 -2.37 -9.82
N GLU A 15 -9.39 -3.70 -9.77
CA GLU A 15 -8.17 -4.44 -10.05
C GLU A 15 -7.66 -4.15 -11.47
N GLN A 16 -8.54 -4.22 -12.47
CA GLN A 16 -8.19 -3.90 -13.86
C GLN A 16 -7.69 -2.46 -14.04
N LEU A 17 -8.32 -1.50 -13.36
CA LEU A 17 -7.87 -0.12 -13.38
C LEU A 17 -6.46 0.00 -12.81
N LEU A 18 -6.21 -0.57 -11.63
CA LEU A 18 -4.92 -0.47 -10.94
C LEU A 18 -3.77 -1.09 -11.74
N GLU A 19 -4.03 -2.16 -12.49
CA GLU A 19 -3.01 -2.81 -13.33
C GLU A 19 -2.75 -2.08 -14.66
N THR A 20 -3.68 -1.24 -15.13
CA THR A 20 -3.58 -0.55 -16.43
C THR A 20 -3.08 0.89 -16.36
N ILE A 21 -3.19 1.55 -15.20
CA ILE A 21 -2.72 2.93 -15.02
C ILE A 21 -1.19 3.03 -15.01
N ASN A 22 -0.66 4.12 -15.57
CA ASN A 22 0.79 4.40 -15.61
C ASN A 22 1.31 5.14 -14.36
N THR A 23 0.60 5.02 -13.23
CA THR A 23 0.99 5.62 -11.95
C THR A 23 1.17 4.50 -10.92
N GLY A 24 2.20 4.61 -10.09
CA GLY A 24 2.42 3.68 -8.99
C GLY A 24 1.35 3.86 -7.90
N VAL A 25 0.74 2.76 -7.48
CA VAL A 25 -0.19 2.71 -6.36
C VAL A 25 0.36 1.76 -5.31
N ALA A 26 0.37 2.23 -4.07
CA ALA A 26 0.73 1.48 -2.89
C ALA A 26 -0.44 1.54 -1.89
N VAL A 27 -0.85 0.39 -1.38
CA VAL A 27 -1.90 0.25 -0.38
C VAL A 27 -1.28 -0.35 0.88
N TYR A 28 -1.55 0.29 2.01
CA TYR A 28 -1.09 -0.13 3.32
C TYR A 28 -2.29 -0.46 4.20
N ASP A 29 -2.16 -1.50 5.00
CA ASP A 29 -2.95 -1.66 6.22
C ASP A 29 -2.24 -0.89 7.32
N VAL A 30 -3.00 -0.09 8.07
CA VAL A 30 -2.44 0.74 9.14
C VAL A 30 -2.77 0.08 10.47
N ILE A 31 -1.74 -0.44 11.14
CA ILE A 31 -1.85 -0.97 12.49
C ILE A 31 -1.58 0.14 13.52
N ASN A 32 -2.05 -0.02 14.75
CA ASN A 32 -1.91 0.98 15.83
C ASN A 32 -2.50 2.36 15.46
N ASP A 33 -1.75 3.44 15.69
CA ASP A 33 -2.18 4.83 15.44
C ASP A 33 -1.55 5.45 14.18
N GLY A 34 -0.73 4.69 13.44
CA GLY A 34 -0.07 5.16 12.22
C GLY A 34 1.02 6.21 12.46
N SER A 35 1.56 6.34 13.68
CA SER A 35 2.54 7.36 14.01
C SER A 35 3.98 7.01 13.58
N SER A 36 4.24 5.75 13.20
CA SER A 36 5.53 5.29 12.67
C SER A 36 5.37 4.58 11.32
N GLY A 37 6.40 4.58 10.48
CA GLY A 37 6.49 3.74 9.28
C GLY A 37 6.44 2.24 9.58
N ASP A 38 6.67 1.83 10.83
CA ASP A 38 6.44 0.45 11.30
C ASP A 38 4.94 0.07 11.26
N ASP A 39 4.06 1.07 11.35
CA ASP A 39 2.61 0.87 11.44
C ASP A 39 1.93 0.66 10.07
N TYR A 40 2.65 0.88 8.97
CA TYR A 40 2.11 0.80 7.61
C TYR A 40 2.54 -0.50 6.95
N ILE A 41 1.70 -1.52 7.03
CA ILE A 41 1.98 -2.84 6.48
C ILE A 41 1.56 -2.88 5.02
N VAL A 42 2.49 -3.25 4.14
CA VAL A 42 2.23 -3.31 2.70
C VAL A 42 1.25 -4.43 2.39
N VAL A 43 0.11 -4.06 1.79
CA VAL A 43 -0.92 -4.99 1.33
C VAL A 43 -0.82 -5.21 -0.18
N TYR A 44 -0.59 -4.14 -0.94
CA TYR A 44 -0.62 -4.22 -2.39
C TYR A 44 0.16 -3.09 -3.05
N PHE A 45 1.00 -3.44 -4.03
CA PHE A 45 1.57 -2.50 -5.00
C PHE A 45 1.10 -2.92 -6.40
N ASN A 46 0.70 -1.96 -7.24
CA ASN A 46 0.39 -2.27 -8.63
C ASN A 46 1.66 -2.50 -9.46
N ARG A 47 1.50 -3.00 -10.70
CA ARG A 47 2.62 -3.22 -11.64
C ARG A 47 3.60 -2.05 -11.72
N MET A 48 3.10 -0.81 -11.85
CA MET A 48 3.95 0.38 -11.98
C MET A 48 4.76 0.67 -10.70
N ALA A 49 4.17 0.51 -9.52
CA ALA A 49 4.88 0.69 -8.27
C ALA A 49 5.98 -0.36 -8.08
N LEU A 50 5.70 -1.62 -8.41
CA LEU A 50 6.69 -2.71 -8.39
C LEU A 50 7.85 -2.45 -9.36
N GLU A 51 7.55 -1.97 -10.56
CA GLU A 51 8.56 -1.58 -11.56
C GLU A 51 9.46 -0.43 -11.06
N HIS A 52 8.86 0.61 -10.45
CA HIS A 52 9.62 1.74 -9.89
C HIS A 52 10.53 1.33 -8.73
N GLU A 53 10.08 0.40 -7.89
CA GLU A 53 10.86 -0.09 -6.75
C GLU A 53 11.83 -1.22 -7.13
N ALA A 54 11.73 -1.75 -8.35
CA ALA A 54 12.46 -2.93 -8.84
C ALA A 54 12.33 -4.15 -7.89
N ARG A 55 11.09 -4.44 -7.47
CA ARG A 55 10.76 -5.52 -6.53
C ARG A 55 9.54 -6.33 -6.98
N THR A 56 9.36 -7.50 -6.39
CA THR A 56 8.15 -8.33 -6.58
C THR A 56 7.19 -8.22 -5.40
N MET A 57 5.94 -8.66 -5.59
CA MET A 57 4.95 -8.70 -4.49
C MET A 57 5.40 -9.60 -3.35
N GLU A 58 6.04 -10.74 -3.64
CA GLU A 58 6.56 -11.67 -2.65
C GLU A 58 7.63 -11.04 -1.76
N GLU A 59 8.41 -10.11 -2.30
CA GLU A 59 9.47 -9.42 -1.56
C GLU A 59 8.96 -8.32 -0.64
N ILE A 60 7.73 -7.83 -0.84
CA ILE A 60 7.21 -6.66 -0.12
C ILE A 60 5.97 -6.97 0.73
N SER A 61 5.18 -7.99 0.38
CA SER A 61 3.93 -8.29 1.07
C SER A 61 4.18 -8.57 2.56
N GLY A 62 3.41 -7.92 3.43
CA GLY A 62 3.51 -8.06 4.88
C GLY A 62 4.70 -7.36 5.53
N LYS A 63 5.57 -6.69 4.77
CA LYS A 63 6.62 -5.82 5.33
C LYS A 63 6.04 -4.48 5.73
N SER A 64 6.61 -3.87 6.77
CA SER A 64 6.30 -2.48 7.09
C SER A 64 6.93 -1.54 6.06
N LEU A 65 6.38 -0.34 5.93
CA LEU A 65 6.97 0.70 5.10
C LEU A 65 8.41 1.03 5.55
N LYS A 66 8.69 0.95 6.85
CA LYS A 66 10.05 1.15 7.37
C LYS A 66 11.01 0.03 6.97
N ASP A 67 10.57 -1.23 6.91
CA ASP A 67 11.41 -2.32 6.40
C ASP A 67 11.83 -2.09 4.94
N LEU A 68 10.95 -1.49 4.15
CA LEU A 68 11.23 -1.14 2.75
C LEU A 68 12.06 0.15 2.63
N ARG A 69 11.79 1.13 3.48
CA ARG A 69 12.40 2.47 3.48
C ARG A 69 12.82 2.83 4.91
N PRO A 70 14.01 2.40 5.37
CA PRO A 70 14.42 2.55 6.78
C PRO A 70 14.40 3.97 7.33
N SER A 71 14.56 4.98 6.48
CA SER A 71 14.58 6.40 6.85
C SER A 71 13.22 7.11 6.68
N ILE A 72 12.11 6.36 6.60
CA ILE A 72 10.80 6.94 6.26
C ILE A 72 10.25 7.85 7.35
N ASN A 73 10.59 7.58 8.61
CA ASN A 73 10.16 8.38 9.76
C ASN A 73 10.80 9.78 9.72
N GLU A 74 12.05 9.87 9.28
CA GLU A 74 12.78 11.13 9.15
C GLU A 74 12.46 11.85 7.83
N TYR A 75 12.06 11.11 6.79
CA TYR A 75 11.69 11.68 5.49
C TYR A 75 10.46 12.60 5.56
N GLY A 76 9.63 12.46 6.60
CA GLY A 76 8.49 13.35 6.86
C GLY A 76 7.20 12.98 6.13
N LEU A 77 7.09 11.77 5.59
CA LEU A 77 5.90 11.31 4.88
C LEU A 77 4.81 10.77 5.83
N ILE A 78 5.19 10.22 6.98
CA ILE A 78 4.24 9.63 7.95
C ILE A 78 3.18 10.64 8.41
N PRO A 79 3.51 11.89 8.80
CA PRO A 79 2.50 12.87 9.20
C PRO A 79 1.56 13.30 8.05
N ILE A 80 1.90 13.00 6.79
CA ILE A 80 1.03 13.26 5.63
C ILE A 80 -0.01 12.14 5.49
N PHE A 81 0.34 10.89 5.80
CA PHE A 81 -0.56 9.74 5.72
C PHE A 81 -1.62 9.71 6.83
N GLN A 82 -1.36 10.33 7.98
CA GLN A 82 -2.32 10.42 9.09
C GLN A 82 -3.43 11.49 8.90
N LYS A 83 -3.48 12.18 7.76
CA LYS A 83 -4.48 13.22 7.47
C LYS A 83 -5.73 12.67 6.82
#